data_AF-A0A2V9ZS46-F1
#
_entry.id   AF-A0A2V9ZS46-F1
#
_cell.length_a   1.000
_cell.length_b   1.000
_cell.length_c   1.000
_cell.angle_alpha   90.00
_cell.angle_beta   90.00
_cell.angle_gamma   90.00
#
_symmetry.space_group_name_H-M   'P 1'
#
loop_
_entity.id
_entity.type
_entity.pdbx_description
1 polymer ?
#
loop_
_entity_poly.entity_id
_entity_poly.type
_entity_poly.pdbx_seq_one_letter_code
_entity_poly.pdbx_strand_id
1 'polypeptide(L)'
;MKAIQIKQFGGPEVMELVELPVPQPKPNEAVVKIAAAGVNFIDVYNREGRYKVALPAVLGQEAAGVATAVGKDVTAVKPGDRVAYTGVLGAYAEYAAVPADRLVKIPEGVEERQA
;
A
#
# COMPACT_ATOMS: atom_id res chain seq x y z
N MET A 1 -12.65 4.98 -1.14
CA MET A 1 -11.95 3.90 -0.43
C MET A 1 -11.62 4.35 0.97
N LYS A 2 -11.69 3.43 1.93
CA LYS A 2 -11.26 3.64 3.30
C LYS A 2 -9.74 3.55 3.41
N ALA A 3 -9.15 4.43 4.21
CA ALA A 3 -7.72 4.44 4.50
C ALA A 3 -7.45 4.95 5.92
N ILE A 4 -6.30 4.59 6.49
CA ILE A 4 -5.80 5.12 7.75
C ILE A 4 -4.76 6.19 7.47
N GLN A 5 -5.11 7.45 7.76
CA GLN A 5 -4.30 8.62 7.49
C GLN A 5 -3.87 9.31 8.79
N ILE A 6 -2.69 9.93 8.74
CA ILE A 6 -2.22 10.89 9.74
C ILE A 6 -2.09 12.28 9.10
N LYS A 7 -2.52 13.32 9.82
CA LYS A 7 -2.36 14.73 9.41
C LYS A 7 -1.28 15.46 10.21
N GLN A 8 -0.87 14.87 11.32
CA GLN A 8 0.19 15.32 12.21
C GLN A 8 0.88 14.09 12.82
N PHE A 9 2.13 14.25 13.27
CA PHE A 9 2.84 13.19 13.96
C PHE A 9 2.35 13.03 15.40
N GLY A 10 2.43 11.83 15.96
CA GLY A 10 2.04 11.56 17.34
C GLY A 10 1.93 10.07 17.71
N GLY A 11 1.23 9.81 18.81
CA GLY A 11 0.89 8.45 19.23
C GLY A 11 -0.19 7.83 18.34
N PRO A 12 -0.69 6.62 18.68
CA PRO A 12 -1.71 5.93 17.90
C PRO A 12 -3.00 6.76 17.66
N GLU A 13 -3.31 7.70 18.57
CA GLU A 13 -4.49 8.57 18.53
C GLU A 13 -4.55 9.50 17.30
N VAL A 14 -3.44 9.72 16.59
CA VAL A 14 -3.42 10.53 15.37
C VAL A 14 -3.87 9.78 14.12
N MET A 15 -4.11 8.47 14.23
CA MET A 15 -4.53 7.61 13.12
C MET A 15 -6.04 7.72 12.90
N GLU A 16 -6.44 8.36 11.80
CA GLU A 16 -7.83 8.58 11.44
C GLU A 16 -8.26 7.67 10.30
N LEU A 17 -9.42 7.02 10.45
CA LEU A 17 -10.10 6.38 9.33
C LEU A 17 -10.74 7.47 8.45
N VAL A 18 -10.31 7.55 7.20
CA VAL A 18 -10.79 8.54 6.23
C VAL A 18 -11.31 7.88 4.96
N GLU A 19 -12.11 8.61 4.20
CA GLU A 19 -12.47 8.23 2.83
C GLU A 19 -11.65 9.04 1.82
N LEU A 20 -11.00 8.33 0.88
CA LEU A 20 -10.18 8.88 -0.20
C LEU A 20 -10.62 8.31 -1.56
N PRO A 21 -10.35 8.98 -2.68
CA PRO A 21 -10.55 8.39 -4.00
C PRO A 21 -9.66 7.14 -4.18
N VAL A 22 -10.12 6.18 -4.98
CA VAL A 22 -9.26 5.07 -5.44
C VAL A 22 -8.18 5.68 -6.35
N PRO A 23 -6.89 5.38 -6.13
CA PRO A 23 -5.82 5.96 -6.94
C PRO A 23 -5.88 5.46 -8.38
N GLN A 24 -5.39 6.27 -9.31
CA GLN A 24 -5.13 5.86 -10.70
C GLN A 24 -3.63 5.58 -10.86
N PRO A 25 -3.23 4.52 -11.60
CA PRO A 25 -1.82 4.21 -11.76
C PRO A 25 -1.14 5.25 -12.65
N LYS A 26 0.05 5.71 -12.26
CA LYS A 26 1.00 6.34 -13.19
C LYS A 26 1.47 5.32 -14.25
N PRO A 27 2.16 5.76 -15.33
CA PRO A 27 2.60 4.86 -16.39
C PRO A 27 3.38 3.63 -15.92
N ASN A 28 4.17 3.75 -14.84
CA ASN A 28 4.99 2.67 -14.27
C ASN A 28 4.42 2.03 -13.00
N GLU A 29 3.18 2.32 -12.63
CA GLU A 29 2.55 1.82 -11.40
C GLU A 29 1.42 0.82 -11.71
N ALA A 30 1.08 -0.01 -10.74
CA ALA A 30 -0.17 -0.77 -10.72
C ALA A 30 -0.99 -0.39 -9.48
N VAL A 31 -2.31 -0.44 -9.60
CA VAL A 31 -3.21 -0.31 -8.45
C VAL A 31 -3.48 -1.70 -7.90
N VAL A 32 -3.18 -1.90 -6.62
CA VAL A 32 -3.44 -3.14 -5.88
C VAL A 32 -4.65 -2.92 -4.99
N LYS A 33 -5.66 -3.77 -5.12
CA LYS A 33 -6.72 -3.92 -4.11
C LYS A 33 -6.17 -4.76 -2.97
N ILE A 34 -6.00 -4.16 -1.81
CA ILE A 34 -5.32 -4.75 -0.66
C ILE A 34 -6.26 -5.76 0.01
N ALA A 35 -5.75 -6.96 0.24
CA ALA A 35 -6.43 -8.03 0.97
C ALA A 35 -5.85 -8.20 2.38
N ALA A 36 -4.53 -8.01 2.52
CA ALA A 36 -3.82 -8.01 3.80
C ALA A 36 -2.74 -6.92 3.79
N ALA A 37 -2.57 -6.23 4.93
CA ALA A 37 -1.50 -5.26 5.15
C ALA A 37 -0.65 -5.69 6.35
N GLY A 38 0.68 -5.65 6.18
CA GLY A 38 1.64 -5.94 7.23
C GLY A 38 1.75 -4.78 8.22
N VAL A 39 1.86 -5.09 9.50
CA VAL A 39 2.06 -4.09 10.57
C VAL A 39 3.47 -4.24 11.10
N ASN A 40 4.27 -3.19 10.96
CA ASN A 40 5.70 -3.21 11.27
C ASN A 40 6.10 -2.05 12.20
N PHE A 41 7.20 -2.21 12.95
CA PHE A 41 7.71 -1.14 13.83
C PHE A 41 8.07 0.16 13.07
N ILE A 42 8.44 0.05 11.79
CA ILE A 42 8.71 1.23 10.96
C ILE A 42 7.47 2.13 10.82
N ASP A 43 6.27 1.56 10.88
CA ASP A 43 5.01 2.32 10.80
C ASP A 43 4.85 3.22 12.03
N VAL A 44 5.29 2.75 13.20
CA VAL A 44 5.35 3.54 14.45
C VAL A 44 6.34 4.70 14.28
N TYR A 45 7.52 4.45 13.72
CA TYR A 45 8.53 5.49 13.52
C TYR A 45 8.08 6.57 12.52
N ASN A 46 7.36 6.16 11.47
CA ASN A 46 6.73 7.09 10.52
C ASN A 46 5.63 7.91 11.20
N ARG A 47 4.76 7.27 12.00
CA ARG A 47 3.66 7.93 12.72
C ARG A 47 4.16 8.94 13.75
N GLU A 48 5.20 8.59 14.50
CA GLU A 48 5.83 9.46 15.50
C GLU A 48 6.66 10.59 14.87
N GLY A 49 6.91 10.55 13.56
CA GLY A 49 7.74 11.52 12.86
C GLY A 49 9.24 11.33 13.07
N ARG A 50 9.66 10.21 13.68
CA ARG A 50 11.08 9.84 13.80
C ARG A 50 11.67 9.58 12.42
N TYR A 51 10.91 8.89 11.57
CA TYR A 51 11.19 8.77 10.15
C TYR A 51 10.23 9.67 9.40
N LYS A 52 10.80 10.61 8.65
CA LYS A 52 10.00 11.68 8.02
C LYS A 52 9.22 11.12 6.83
N VAL A 53 7.91 11.35 6.86
CA VAL A 53 7.01 11.19 5.71
C VAL A 53 6.33 12.54 5.43
N ALA A 54 5.93 12.78 4.19
CA ALA A 54 5.16 13.98 3.84
C ALA A 54 3.74 13.85 4.39
N LEU A 55 3.29 14.85 5.15
CA LEU A 55 1.92 14.91 5.68
C LEU A 55 0.99 15.66 4.70
N PRO A 56 -0.30 15.27 4.60
CA PRO A 56 -0.91 14.11 5.24
C PRO A 56 -0.44 12.78 4.62
N ALA A 57 -0.30 11.72 5.43
CA ALA A 57 0.25 10.43 5.00
C ALA A 57 -0.72 9.28 5.29
N VAL A 58 -0.91 8.37 4.35
CA VAL A 58 -1.49 7.04 4.61
C VAL A 58 -0.35 6.12 5.06
N LEU A 59 -0.51 5.46 6.20
CA LEU A 59 0.55 4.63 6.80
C LEU A 59 0.62 3.21 6.20
N GLY A 60 1.56 2.41 6.69
CA GLY A 60 1.82 1.04 6.23
C GLY A 60 2.70 1.00 4.99
N GLN A 61 3.61 0.03 4.94
CA GLN A 61 4.57 -0.13 3.82
C GLN A 61 4.57 -1.51 3.16
N GLU A 62 3.75 -2.43 3.67
CA GLU A 62 3.73 -3.83 3.25
C GLU A 62 2.29 -4.27 3.07
N ALA A 63 2.00 -4.90 1.94
CA ALA A 63 0.69 -5.48 1.68
C ALA A 63 0.73 -6.53 0.56
N ALA A 64 -0.32 -7.33 0.56
CA ALA A 64 -0.64 -8.30 -0.46
C ALA A 64 -2.10 -8.14 -0.91
N GLY A 65 -2.35 -8.44 -2.18
CA GLY A 65 -3.66 -8.28 -2.78
C GLY A 65 -3.67 -8.59 -4.27
N VAL A 66 -4.63 -7.99 -4.98
CA VAL A 66 -4.84 -8.23 -6.41
C VAL A 66 -4.60 -6.95 -7.19
N ALA A 67 -3.77 -7.01 -8.23
CA ALA A 67 -3.63 -5.89 -9.17
C ALA A 67 -4.96 -5.68 -9.92
N THR A 68 -5.55 -4.49 -9.84
CA THR A 68 -6.83 -4.15 -10.49
C THR A 68 -6.67 -3.26 -11.71
N ALA A 69 -5.58 -2.50 -11.78
CA ALA A 69 -5.25 -1.64 -12.93
C ALA A 69 -3.73 -1.53 -13.06
N VAL A 70 -3.23 -1.28 -14.26
CA VAL A 70 -1.81 -1.09 -14.54
C VAL A 70 -1.60 0.13 -15.43
N GLY A 71 -0.48 0.82 -15.24
CA GLY A 71 -0.03 1.90 -16.11
C GLY A 71 0.43 1.37 -17.48
N LYS A 72 0.47 2.26 -18.46
CA LYS A 72 0.79 1.93 -19.86
C LYS A 72 2.18 1.31 -20.09
N ASP A 73 3.14 1.54 -19.19
CA ASP A 73 4.52 1.07 -19.32
C ASP A 73 4.77 -0.19 -18.46
N VAL A 74 3.74 -0.70 -17.76
CA VAL A 74 3.84 -1.88 -16.89
C VAL A 74 3.69 -3.17 -17.69
N THR A 75 4.69 -4.04 -17.59
CA THR A 75 4.70 -5.36 -18.24
C THR A 75 4.89 -6.53 -17.26
N ALA A 76 5.40 -6.28 -16.05
CA ALA A 76 5.72 -7.31 -15.07
C ALA A 76 4.47 -7.98 -14.45
N VAL A 77 3.38 -7.22 -14.31
CA VAL A 77 2.10 -7.66 -13.73
C VAL A 77 0.94 -7.20 -14.61
N LYS A 78 -0.20 -7.87 -14.49
CA LYS A 78 -1.45 -7.50 -15.18
C LYS A 78 -2.64 -7.52 -14.23
N PRO A 79 -3.77 -6.86 -14.56
CA PRO A 79 -4.99 -6.98 -13.77
C PRO A 79 -5.38 -8.44 -13.52
N GLY A 80 -5.74 -8.77 -12.28
CA GLY A 80 -6.05 -10.12 -11.81
C GLY A 80 -4.84 -10.87 -11.21
N ASP A 81 -3.60 -10.42 -11.43
CA ASP A 81 -2.45 -11.04 -10.77
C ASP A 81 -2.50 -10.78 -9.25
N ARG A 82 -2.27 -11.83 -8.46
CA ARG A 82 -2.06 -11.75 -7.01
C ARG A 82 -0.63 -11.31 -6.76
N VAL A 83 -0.45 -10.24 -5.99
CA VAL A 83 0.84 -9.57 -5.80
C VAL A 83 1.05 -9.16 -4.36
N ALA A 84 2.31 -9.13 -3.94
CA ALA A 84 2.76 -8.58 -2.67
C ALA A 84 3.86 -7.54 -2.90
N TYR A 85 4.03 -6.63 -1.95
CA TYR A 85 5.10 -5.63 -1.95
C TYR A 85 5.48 -5.21 -0.53
N THR A 86 6.67 -4.63 -0.41
CA THR A 86 7.16 -3.98 0.80
C THR A 86 7.92 -2.69 0.47
N GLY A 87 8.08 -1.81 1.45
CA GLY A 87 8.82 -0.55 1.32
C GLY A 87 8.13 0.53 0.49
N VAL A 88 6.81 0.44 0.29
CA VAL A 88 6.01 1.46 -0.43
C VAL A 88 4.90 1.95 0.49
N LEU A 89 4.93 3.23 0.85
CA LEU A 89 3.99 3.83 1.79
C LEU A 89 2.56 3.85 1.24
N GLY A 90 1.57 3.61 2.10
CA GLY A 90 0.14 3.70 1.79
C GLY A 90 -0.63 2.38 1.91
N ALA A 91 -0.04 1.35 2.52
CA ALA A 91 -0.63 0.02 2.60
C ALA A 91 -1.84 -0.08 3.56
N TYR A 92 -2.02 0.86 4.49
CA TYR A 92 -3.23 0.91 5.34
C TYR A 92 -4.40 1.58 4.61
N ALA A 93 -4.78 1.01 3.47
CA ALA A 93 -5.90 1.44 2.64
C ALA A 93 -6.53 0.24 1.94
N GLU A 94 -7.73 0.39 1.38
CA GLU A 94 -8.33 -0.67 0.54
C GLU A 94 -7.62 -0.79 -0.82
N TYR A 95 -6.95 0.28 -1.29
CA TYR A 95 -6.19 0.28 -2.54
C TYR A 95 -4.90 1.09 -2.41
N ALA A 96 -3.84 0.67 -3.10
CA ALA A 96 -2.58 1.43 -3.21
C ALA A 96 -2.07 1.43 -4.66
N ALA A 97 -1.52 2.56 -5.11
CA ALA A 97 -0.74 2.63 -6.35
C ALA A 97 0.73 2.34 -6.02
N VAL A 98 1.28 1.32 -6.66
CA VAL A 98 2.59 0.76 -6.33
C VAL A 98 3.44 0.71 -7.61
N PRO A 99 4.69 1.20 -7.59
CA PRO A 99 5.61 1.00 -8.70
C PRO A 99 5.71 -0.48 -9.08
N ALA A 100 5.57 -0.80 -10.36
CA ALA A 100 5.46 -2.18 -10.80
C ALA A 100 6.73 -3.02 -10.53
N ASP A 101 7.88 -2.37 -10.42
CA ASP A 101 9.16 -2.98 -10.06
C ASP A 101 9.27 -3.38 -8.57
N ARG A 102 8.31 -2.95 -7.74
CA ARG A 102 8.18 -3.35 -6.32
C ARG A 102 7.20 -4.50 -6.11
N LEU A 103 6.48 -4.91 -7.15
CA LEU A 103 5.49 -5.97 -7.06
C LEU A 103 6.11 -7.33 -7.37
N VAL A 104 5.82 -8.30 -6.50
CA VAL A 104 6.17 -9.70 -6.70
C VAL A 104 4.88 -10.50 -6.78
N LYS A 105 4.78 -11.43 -7.74
CA LYS A 105 3.61 -12.30 -7.86
C LYS A 105 3.60 -13.32 -6.73
N ILE A 106 2.44 -13.48 -6.11
CA ILE A 106 2.22 -14.47 -5.05
C ILE A 106 2.12 -15.85 -5.73
N PRO A 107 2.95 -16.83 -5.34
CA PRO A 107 2.88 -18.18 -5.88
C PRO A 107 1.53 -18.86 -5.58
N GLU A 108 1.20 -19.86 -6.39
CA GLU A 108 0.08 -20.75 -6.09
C GLU A 108 0.31 -21.45 -4.73
N GLY A 109 -0.76 -21.60 -3.94
CA GLY A 109 -0.70 -22.21 -2.61
C GLY A 109 -0.26 -21.27 -1.48
N VAL A 110 0.15 -20.03 -1.77
CA VAL A 110 0.41 -19.00 -0.75
C VAL A 110 -0.79 -18.05 -0.68
N GLU A 111 -1.37 -17.85 0.50
CA GLU A 111 -2.46 -16.89 0.74
C GLU A 111 -1.94 -15.47 0.86
N GLU A 112 -2.76 -14.46 0.55
CA GLU A 112 -2.40 -13.04 0.67
C GLU A 112 -2.00 -12.66 2.10
N ARG A 113 -2.56 -13.33 3.11
CA ARG A 113 -2.19 -13.08 4.51
C ARG A 113 -0.80 -13.63 4.86
N GLN A 114 -0.32 -14.64 4.13
CA GLN A 114 0.98 -15.28 4.34
C GLN A 114 2.10 -14.61 3.53
N ALA A 115 1.75 -14.01 2.39
CA ALA A 115 2.65 -13.30 1.50
C ALA A 115 3.08 -11.95 2.08
#